data_AF-A0A2G6R468-F1
#
_entry.id   AF-A0A2G6R468-F1
#
_cell.length_a   1.000
_cell.length_b   1.000
_cell.length_c   1.000
_cell.angle_alpha   90.00
_cell.angle_beta   90.00
_cell.angle_gamma   90.00
#
_symmetry.space_group_name_H-M   'P 1'
#
loop_
_entity.id
_entity.type
_entity.pdbx_description
1 polymer ?
#
loop_
_entity_poly.entity_id
_entity_poly.type
_entity_poly.pdbx_seq_one_letter_code
_entity_poly.pdbx_strand_id
1 'polypeptide(L)'
;MQTIAIQVQDDYVQNFMNYVKKHGEKITISKDKNLEYDPYFYERQKELHQIKSDIDSGKIKMIEHDDFWNDIDNYVKTLQK
;
A
#
# COMPACT_ATOMS: atom_id res chain seq x y z
N MET A 1 -9.55 24.63 12.12
CA MET A 1 -8.29 24.41 11.38
C MET A 1 -8.63 23.87 10.01
N GLN A 2 -7.94 24.31 8.96
CA GLN A 2 -8.07 23.78 7.60
C GLN A 2 -6.82 22.95 7.29
N THR A 3 -7.01 21.74 6.75
CA THR A 3 -5.91 20.86 6.34
C THR A 3 -5.70 20.98 4.84
N ILE A 4 -4.44 21.14 4.42
CA ILE A 4 -4.04 21.18 3.01
C ILE A 4 -2.90 20.21 2.78
N ALA A 5 -2.86 19.57 1.60
CA ALA A 5 -1.72 18.78 1.15
C ALA A 5 -0.80 19.68 0.30
N ILE A 6 0.51 19.59 0.53
CA ILE A 6 1.52 20.38 -0.19
C ILE A 6 2.51 19.42 -0.82
N GLN A 7 2.76 19.58 -2.12
CA GLN A 7 3.86 18.91 -2.81
C GLN A 7 5.07 19.85 -2.82
N VAL A 8 6.23 19.33 -2.44
CA VAL A 8 7.50 20.07 -2.38
C VAL A 8 8.54 19.27 -3.14
N GLN A 9 9.36 19.95 -3.94
CA GLN A 9 10.48 19.31 -4.63
C GLN A 9 11.54 18.84 -3.61
N ASP A 10 12.16 17.70 -3.87
CA ASP A 10 13.10 17.04 -2.94
C ASP A 10 14.26 17.97 -2.52
N ASP A 11 14.80 18.74 -3.45
CA ASP A 11 15.89 19.71 -3.22
C ASP A 11 15.44 20.94 -2.42
N TYR A 12 14.13 21.21 -2.34
CA TYR A 12 13.54 22.32 -1.59
C TYR A 12 13.00 21.93 -0.21
N VAL A 13 12.90 20.64 0.12
CA VAL A 13 12.31 20.15 1.39
C VAL A 13 12.96 20.82 2.60
N GLN A 14 14.28 20.95 2.63
CA GLN A 14 14.99 21.56 3.76
C GLN A 14 14.64 23.05 3.93
N ASN A 15 14.54 23.80 2.83
CA ASN A 15 14.16 25.21 2.85
C ASN A 15 12.72 25.40 3.32
N PHE A 16 11.81 24.55 2.85
CA PHE A 16 10.43 24.53 3.30
C PHE A 16 10.33 24.25 4.80
N MET A 17 11.06 23.24 5.31
CA MET A 17 11.07 22.93 6.74
C MET A 17 11.61 24.09 7.59
N ASN A 18 12.60 24.85 7.08
CA ASN A 18 13.10 26.05 7.74
C ASN A 18 12.04 27.17 7.78
N TYR A 19 11.28 27.36 6.69
CA TYR A 19 10.16 28.30 6.66
C TYR A 19 9.08 27.93 7.68
N VAL A 20 8.67 26.66 7.71
CA VAL A 20 7.64 26.18 8.66
C VAL A 20 8.09 26.37 10.10
N LYS A 21 9.35 26.05 10.43
CA LYS A 21 9.91 26.26 11.78
C LYS A 21 9.83 27.72 12.23
N LYS A 22 10.09 28.69 11.34
CA LYS A 22 10.00 30.12 11.63
C LYS A 22 8.58 30.61 11.90
N HIS A 23 7.57 29.88 11.42
CA HIS A 23 6.15 30.21 11.55
C HIS A 23 5.37 29.14 12.34
N GLY A 24 6.08 28.33 13.14
CA GLY A 24 5.56 27.10 13.75
C GLY A 24 4.38 27.29 14.71
N GLU A 25 4.20 28.49 15.27
CA GLU A 25 3.04 28.81 16.14
C GLU A 25 1.70 28.72 15.39
N LYS A 26 1.71 28.87 14.06
CA LYS A 26 0.51 28.87 13.21
C LYS A 26 0.42 27.67 12.28
N ILE A 27 1.45 26.81 12.25
CA ILE A 27 1.56 25.69 11.31
C ILE A 27 1.80 24.40 12.10
N THR A 28 0.87 23.46 11.98
CA THR A 28 1.03 22.12 12.56
C THR A 28 1.59 21.16 11.51
N ILE A 29 2.78 20.62 11.75
CA ILE A 29 3.30 19.48 10.98
C ILE A 29 2.78 18.20 11.65
N SER A 30 1.88 17.50 10.96
CA SER A 30 1.50 16.14 11.34
C SER A 30 2.09 15.16 10.34
N LYS A 31 2.89 14.20 10.82
CA LYS A 31 3.21 13.02 10.02
C LYS A 31 2.01 12.08 10.04
N ASP A 32 1.67 11.53 8.89
CA ASP A 32 0.72 10.42 8.83
C ASP A 32 1.37 9.20 9.50
N LYS A 33 0.75 8.72 10.58
CA LYS A 33 1.24 7.55 11.34
C LYS A 33 1.28 6.29 10.49
N ASN A 34 0.40 6.18 9.51
CA ASN A 34 0.37 5.03 8.62
C ASN A 34 1.62 5.00 7.73
N LEU A 35 2.10 6.16 7.30
CA LEU A 35 3.28 6.30 6.45
C LEU A 35 4.61 6.32 7.23
N GLU A 36 4.56 6.47 8.56
CA GLU A 36 5.76 6.52 9.41
C GLU A 36 6.48 5.18 9.47
N TYR A 37 5.73 4.10 9.64
CA TYR A 37 6.27 2.74 9.65
C TYR A 37 6.17 2.07 8.29
N ASP A 38 5.29 2.58 7.43
CA ASP A 38 4.92 1.90 6.21
C ASP A 38 4.69 2.86 5.04
N PRO A 39 5.74 3.16 4.26
CA PRO A 39 5.67 4.11 3.14
C PRO A 39 4.66 3.73 2.06
N TYR A 40 4.27 2.45 1.97
CA TYR A 40 3.35 1.93 0.93
C TYR A 40 1.95 1.62 1.48
N PHE A 41 1.59 2.16 2.64
CA PHE A 41 0.36 1.83 3.35
C PHE A 41 -0.88 1.92 2.45
N TYR A 42 -1.03 3.03 1.73
CA TYR A 42 -2.21 3.28 0.90
C TYR A 42 -2.23 2.42 -0.37
N GLU A 43 -1.08 2.13 -0.96
CA GLU A 43 -0.93 1.21 -2.08
C GLU A 43 -1.37 -0.20 -1.67
N ARG A 44 -0.85 -0.73 -0.56
CA ARG A 44 -1.28 -2.06 -0.06
C ARG A 44 -2.72 -2.08 0.39
N GLN A 45 -3.24 -0.99 0.96
CA GLN A 45 -4.67 -0.90 1.29
C GLN A 45 -5.54 -1.04 0.03
N LYS A 46 -5.16 -0.35 -1.05
CA LYS A 46 -5.84 -0.43 -2.34
C LYS A 46 -5.76 -1.83 -2.93
N GLU A 47 -4.58 -2.46 -2.92
CA GLU A 47 -4.38 -3.84 -3.38
C GLU A 47 -5.25 -4.82 -2.58
N LEU A 48 -5.28 -4.70 -1.26
CA LEU A 48 -6.09 -5.55 -0.40
C LEU A 48 -7.59 -5.44 -0.72
N HIS A 49 -8.08 -4.21 -0.92
CA HIS A 49 -9.48 -4.01 -1.33
C HIS A 49 -9.77 -4.62 -2.70
N GLN A 50 -8.84 -4.52 -3.64
CA GLN A 50 -9.00 -5.15 -4.95
C GLN A 50 -9.01 -6.68 -4.84
N ILE A 51 -8.12 -7.27 -4.06
CA ILE A 51 -8.08 -8.73 -3.83
C ILE A 51 -9.40 -9.22 -3.24
N LYS A 52 -9.94 -8.51 -2.23
CA LYS A 52 -11.24 -8.85 -1.65
C LYS A 52 -12.36 -8.79 -2.69
N SER A 53 -12.43 -7.71 -3.47
CA SER A 53 -13.42 -7.58 -4.55
C SER A 53 -13.28 -8.67 -5.61
N ASP A 54 -12.05 -9.08 -5.93
CA ASP A 54 -11.79 -10.13 -6.91
C ASP A 54 -12.18 -11.52 -6.36
N ILE A 55 -12.03 -11.75 -5.05
CA ILE A 55 -12.57 -12.95 -4.38
C ILE A 55 -14.10 -12.94 -4.40
N ASP A 56 -14.71 -11.83 -3.98
CA ASP A 56 -16.18 -11.70 -3.88
C ASP A 56 -16.86 -11.82 -5.25
N SER A 57 -16.22 -11.33 -6.32
CA SER A 57 -16.71 -11.48 -7.69
C SER A 57 -16.43 -12.86 -8.31
N GLY A 58 -15.68 -13.72 -7.62
CA GLY A 58 -15.28 -15.04 -8.10
C GLY A 58 -14.17 -15.02 -9.16
N LYS A 59 -13.58 -13.85 -9.44
CA LYS A 59 -12.43 -13.69 -10.34
C LYS A 59 -11.16 -14.36 -9.76
N ILE A 60 -10.97 -14.27 -8.44
CA ILE A 60 -9.98 -15.05 -7.70
C ILE A 60 -10.75 -16.12 -6.93
N LYS A 61 -10.37 -17.38 -7.11
CA LYS A 61 -10.92 -18.48 -6.32
C LYS A 61 -10.05 -18.73 -5.10
N MET A 62 -10.69 -18.86 -3.95
CA MET A 62 -10.05 -19.50 -2.80
C MET A 62 -10.03 -21.00 -3.06
N ILE A 63 -8.86 -21.61 -2.94
CA ILE A 63 -8.63 -23.04 -3.14
C ILE A 63 -8.15 -23.64 -1.82
N GLU A 64 -8.63 -24.85 -1.53
CA GLU A 64 -8.16 -25.59 -0.36
C GLU A 64 -6.72 -26.07 -0.59
N HIS A 65 -5.99 -26.28 0.51
CA HIS A 65 -4.59 -26.67 0.46
C HIS A 65 -4.35 -27.95 -0.33
N ASP A 66 -5.18 -28.97 -0.09
CA ASP A 66 -5.06 -30.27 -0.74
C ASP A 66 -5.40 -30.17 -2.24
N ASP A 67 -6.41 -29.38 -2.61
CA ASP A 67 -6.77 -29.14 -4.01
C ASP A 67 -5.64 -28.44 -4.77
N PHE A 68 -5.00 -27.44 -4.14
CA PHE A 68 -3.82 -26.78 -4.71
C PHE A 68 -2.69 -27.78 -4.99
N TRP A 69 -2.35 -28.62 -4.01
CA TRP A 69 -1.27 -29.60 -4.20
C TRP A 69 -1.63 -30.67 -5.21
N ASN A 70 -2.88 -31.14 -5.23
CA ASN A 70 -3.35 -32.09 -6.23
C ASN A 70 -3.22 -31.50 -7.65
N ASP A 71 -3.58 -30.23 -7.85
CA ASP A 71 -3.42 -29.53 -9.13
C ASP A 71 -1.95 -29.43 -9.56
N ILE A 72 -1.05 -29.09 -8.63
CA ILE A 72 0.40 -29.05 -8.88
C ILE A 72 0.92 -30.45 -9.25
N ASP A 73 0.53 -31.48 -8.50
CA ASP A 73 0.98 -32.85 -8.70
C ASP A 73 0.51 -33.41 -10.04
N ASN A 74 -0.73 -33.09 -10.43
CA ASN A 74 -1.30 -33.40 -11.73
C ASN A 74 -0.53 -32.70 -12.85
N TYR A 75 -0.23 -31.40 -12.70
CA TYR A 75 0.56 -30.64 -13.66
C TYR A 75 1.96 -31.25 -13.84
N VAL A 76 2.68 -31.56 -12.76
CA VAL A 76 4.02 -32.14 -12.81
C VAL A 76 4.01 -33.50 -13.54
N LYS A 77 2.99 -34.34 -13.32
CA LYS A 77 2.83 -35.61 -14.05
C LYS A 77 2.68 -35.41 -15.56
N THR A 78 2.11 -34.30 -16.02
CA THR A 78 2.04 -33.99 -17.47
C THR A 78 3.40 -33.67 -18.08
N LEU A 79 4.33 -33.15 -17.28
CA LEU A 79 5.69 -32.78 -17.73
C LEU A 79 6.66 -33.96 -17.78
N GLN A 80 6.32 -35.09 -17.14
CA GLN A 80 7.16 -36.29 -17.06
C GLN A 80 6.87 -37.31 -18.17
N LYS A 81 6.07 -36.93 -19.18
CA LYS A 81 5.81 -37.71 -20.39
C LYS A 81 6.76 -37.32 -21.51
#